data_AF-A0A969QYN7-F1
#
_entry.id   AF-A0A969QYN7-F1
#
_cell.length_a   1.000
_cell.length_b   1.000
_cell.length_c   1.000
_cell.angle_alpha   90.00
_cell.angle_beta   90.00
_cell.angle_gamma   90.00
#
_symmetry.space_group_name_H-M   'P 1'
#
loop_
_entity.id
_entity.type
_entity.pdbx_description
1 polymer ?
#
loop_
_entity_poly.entity_id
_entity_poly.type
_entity_poly.pdbx_seq_one_letter_code
_entity_poly.pdbx_strand_id
1 'polypeptide(L)'
;MYIADIIWLRRFAQHPQKYSSLNLLPELSSYTELNQTVANNLETLNQLRQELDNIIINWCQEINFQDLEDNLSYTDTKGNSYQKNFGQLIHHFFNHQTHHRGQASTLISQQGLDVGVTDLLEILPEQ
;
A
#
# COMPACT_ATOMS: atom_id res chain seq x y z
N MET A 1 2.68 1.85 -7.70
CA MET A 1 2.53 2.00 -6.23
C MET A 1 1.10 2.38 -5.86
N TYR A 2 0.62 3.59 -6.17
CA TYR A 2 -0.69 4.10 -5.71
C TYR A 2 -1.91 3.19 -6.03
N ILE A 3 -2.12 2.82 -7.30
CA ILE A 3 -3.26 1.96 -7.71
C ILE A 3 -3.15 0.55 -7.09
N ALA A 4 -1.93 0.01 -7.04
CA ALA A 4 -1.68 -1.30 -6.42
C ALA A 4 -2.02 -1.28 -4.92
N ASP A 5 -1.73 -0.17 -4.24
CA ASP A 5 -2.07 -0.03 -2.82
C ASP A 5 -3.58 -0.03 -2.61
N ILE A 6 -4.34 0.73 -3.42
CA ILE A 6 -5.81 0.76 -3.36
C ILE A 6 -6.41 -0.62 -3.58
N ILE A 7 -5.88 -1.39 -4.54
CA ILE A 7 -6.35 -2.76 -4.81
C ILE A 7 -6.16 -3.66 -3.57
N TRP A 8 -4.99 -3.59 -2.93
CA TRP A 8 -4.73 -4.38 -1.73
C TRP A 8 -5.58 -3.93 -0.55
N LEU A 9 -5.67 -2.62 -0.29
CA LEU A 9 -6.48 -2.07 0.80
C LEU A 9 -7.96 -2.43 0.64
N ARG A 10 -8.48 -2.49 -0.58
CA ARG A 10 -9.85 -2.97 -0.83
C ARG A 10 -10.04 -4.45 -0.59
N ARG A 11 -9.01 -5.28 -0.77
CA ARG A 11 -9.05 -6.68 -0.32
C ARG A 11 -9.08 -6.73 1.21
N PHE A 12 -8.25 -5.92 1.89
CA PHE A 12 -8.22 -5.84 3.34
C PHE A 12 -9.54 -5.34 3.94
N ALA A 13 -10.27 -4.49 3.22
CA ALA A 13 -11.62 -4.06 3.59
C ALA A 13 -12.65 -5.20 3.62
N GLN A 14 -12.36 -6.35 3.01
CA GLN A 14 -13.20 -7.56 3.07
C GLN A 14 -12.98 -8.38 4.34
N HIS A 15 -12.03 -8.00 5.20
CA HIS A 15 -11.80 -8.67 6.48
C HIS A 15 -13.07 -8.60 7.36
N PRO A 16 -13.43 -9.68 8.10
CA PRO A 16 -14.62 -9.71 8.94
C PRO A 16 -14.71 -8.58 9.97
N GLN A 17 -13.56 -8.08 10.42
CA GLN A 17 -13.44 -6.95 11.35
C GLN A 17 -14.01 -5.62 10.80
N LYS A 18 -14.10 -5.47 9.47
CA LYS A 18 -14.66 -4.28 8.80
C LYS A 18 -14.06 -2.95 9.28
N TYR A 19 -12.78 -2.76 8.99
CA TYR A 19 -12.04 -1.54 9.32
C TYR A 19 -12.70 -0.29 8.74
N SER A 20 -12.99 0.67 9.61
CA SER A 20 -13.79 1.86 9.31
C SER A 20 -13.06 2.85 8.41
N SER A 21 -11.77 3.04 8.67
CA SER A 21 -10.83 3.84 7.88
C SER A 21 -10.78 3.44 6.41
N LEU A 22 -10.90 2.14 6.10
CA LEU A 22 -10.86 1.64 4.73
C LEU A 22 -12.12 1.99 3.91
N ASN A 23 -13.20 2.48 4.54
CA ASN A 23 -14.37 2.98 3.82
C ASN A 23 -14.10 4.31 3.08
N LEU A 24 -13.00 4.98 3.41
CA LEU A 24 -12.59 6.25 2.78
C LEU A 24 -11.75 6.04 1.51
N LEU A 25 -11.52 4.80 1.09
CA LEU A 25 -10.72 4.50 -0.10
C LEU A 25 -11.40 5.03 -1.37
N PRO A 26 -10.64 5.61 -2.33
CA PRO A 26 -11.20 6.04 -3.61
C PRO A 26 -11.77 4.85 -4.39
N GLU A 27 -12.79 5.11 -5.21
CA GLU A 27 -13.46 4.10 -6.03
C GLU A 27 -12.51 3.46 -7.05
N LEU A 28 -12.56 2.12 -7.19
CA LEU A 28 -11.73 1.42 -8.18
C LEU A 28 -12.11 1.78 -9.61
N SER A 29 -13.38 2.09 -9.85
CA SER A 29 -13.86 2.54 -11.16
C SER A 29 -13.21 3.85 -11.62
N SER A 30 -12.53 4.58 -10.72
CA SER A 30 -11.70 5.73 -11.05
C SER A 30 -10.37 5.36 -11.73
N TYR A 31 -9.99 4.07 -11.76
CA TYR A 31 -8.75 3.58 -12.36
C TYR A 31 -9.03 2.45 -13.36
N THR A 32 -8.61 2.64 -14.62
CA THR A 32 -8.86 1.68 -15.70
C THR A 32 -7.69 0.72 -15.91
N GLU A 33 -6.47 1.11 -15.55
CA GLU A 33 -5.25 0.31 -15.76
C GLU A 33 -4.26 0.47 -14.60
N LEU A 34 -3.41 -0.55 -14.37
CA LEU A 34 -2.43 -0.54 -13.28
C LEU A 34 -1.31 0.51 -13.47
N ASN A 35 -0.98 0.82 -14.72
CA ASN A 35 0.04 1.79 -15.12
C ASN A 35 -0.54 3.16 -15.49
N GLN A 36 -1.82 3.40 -15.20
CA GLN A 36 -2.46 4.69 -15.45
C GLN A 36 -1.76 5.80 -14.67
N THR A 37 -1.53 6.94 -15.34
CA THR A 37 -1.11 8.17 -14.67
C THR A 37 -2.24 8.71 -13.80
N VAL A 38 -2.04 8.70 -12.48
CA VAL A 38 -3.06 9.14 -11.51
C VAL A 38 -3.03 10.64 -11.23
N ALA A 39 -1.96 11.34 -11.62
CA ALA A 39 -1.79 12.77 -11.43
C ALA A 39 -0.90 13.35 -12.53
N ASN A 40 -1.21 14.56 -13.00
CA ASN A 40 -0.47 15.23 -14.08
C ASN A 40 0.81 15.94 -13.60
N ASN A 41 1.03 16.02 -12.29
CA ASN A 41 2.19 16.66 -11.68
C ASN A 41 2.49 16.03 -10.30
N LEU A 42 3.68 16.32 -9.77
CA LEU A 42 4.13 15.78 -8.49
C LEU A 42 3.38 16.33 -7.28
N GLU A 43 2.90 17.57 -7.33
CA GLU A 43 2.15 18.19 -6.23
C GLU A 43 0.83 17.47 -5.98
N THR A 44 0.05 17.24 -7.03
CA THR A 44 -1.18 16.47 -6.98
C THR A 44 -0.92 15.01 -6.60
N LEU A 45 0.15 14.39 -7.11
CA LEU A 45 0.54 13.04 -6.70
C LEU A 45 0.85 12.96 -5.20
N ASN A 46 1.56 13.96 -4.67
CA ASN A 46 1.92 14.04 -3.26
C ASN A 46 0.68 14.20 -2.38
N GLN A 47 -0.27 15.06 -2.76
CA GLN A 47 -1.54 15.22 -2.05
C GLN A 47 -2.33 13.90 -1.98
N LEU A 48 -2.51 13.23 -3.12
CA LEU A 48 -3.17 11.91 -3.19
C LEU A 48 -2.47 10.88 -2.31
N ARG A 49 -1.13 10.84 -2.35
CA ARG A 49 -0.33 9.92 -1.54
C ARG A 49 -0.51 10.19 -0.04
N GLN A 50 -0.48 11.45 0.39
CA GLN A 50 -0.69 11.84 1.78
C GLN A 50 -2.08 11.47 2.29
N GLU A 51 -3.11 11.67 1.47
CA GLU A 51 -4.48 11.23 1.80
C GLU A 51 -4.54 9.71 2.00
N LEU A 52 -3.95 8.94 1.08
CA LEU A 52 -3.90 7.48 1.19
C LEU A 52 -3.05 7.02 2.39
N ASP A 53 -1.95 7.71 2.70
CA ASP A 53 -1.12 7.42 3.88
C ASP A 53 -1.90 7.62 5.18
N ASN A 54 -2.70 8.68 5.29
CA ASN A 54 -3.54 8.90 6.45
C ASN A 54 -4.58 7.77 6.62
N ILE A 55 -5.15 7.26 5.52
CA ILE A 55 -6.03 6.09 5.56
C ILE A 55 -5.28 4.85 6.07
N ILE A 56 -4.07 4.60 5.56
CA ILE A 56 -3.25 3.45 5.98
C ILE A 56 -2.87 3.55 7.46
N ILE A 57 -2.45 4.73 7.94
CA ILE A 57 -2.09 4.96 9.34
C ILE A 57 -3.28 4.68 10.26
N ASN A 58 -4.45 5.24 9.93
CA ASN A 58 -5.67 5.02 10.71
C ASN A 58 -6.09 3.55 10.69
N TRP A 59 -5.99 2.88 9.53
CA TRP A 59 -6.25 1.45 9.43
C TRP A 59 -5.29 0.63 10.29
N CYS A 60 -3.99 0.91 10.28
CA CYS A 60 -3.04 0.22 11.15
C CYS A 60 -3.35 0.37 12.63
N GLN A 61 -3.94 1.50 13.06
CA GLN A 61 -4.39 1.71 14.44
C GLN A 61 -5.64 0.91 14.81
N GLU A 62 -6.45 0.50 13.82
CA GLU A 62 -7.64 -0.32 14.03
C GLU A 62 -7.34 -1.83 14.07
N ILE A 63 -6.16 -2.27 13.62
CA ILE A 63 -5.79 -3.69 13.58
C ILE A 63 -5.45 -4.21 14.99
N ASN A 64 -6.08 -5.31 15.37
CA ASN A 64 -5.79 -6.04 16.60
C ASN A 64 -4.87 -7.23 16.31
N PHE A 65 -4.12 -7.70 17.32
CA PHE A 65 -3.22 -8.85 17.16
C PHE A 65 -3.94 -10.11 16.65
N GLN A 66 -5.18 -10.33 17.10
CA GLN A 66 -5.98 -11.49 16.70
C GLN A 66 -6.35 -11.48 15.21
N ASP A 67 -6.52 -10.30 14.61
CA ASP A 67 -6.86 -10.17 13.19
C ASP A 67 -5.73 -10.70 12.30
N LEU A 68 -4.48 -10.56 12.74
CA LEU A 68 -3.30 -10.99 11.98
C LEU A 68 -3.25 -12.51 11.77
N GLU A 69 -3.91 -13.27 12.64
CA GLU A 69 -3.99 -14.73 12.58
C GLU A 69 -5.08 -15.22 11.61
N ASP A 70 -6.04 -14.36 11.26
CA ASP A 70 -7.16 -14.73 10.40
C ASP A 70 -6.72 -15.01 8.96
N ASN A 71 -7.55 -15.76 8.24
CA ASN A 71 -7.41 -15.95 6.80
C ASN A 71 -8.31 -14.96 6.06
N LEU A 72 -7.73 -14.21 5.13
CA LEU A 72 -8.47 -13.36 4.20
C LEU A 72 -8.71 -14.10 2.88
N SER A 73 -9.97 -14.21 2.50
CA SER A 73 -10.36 -14.64 1.16
C SER A 73 -10.44 -13.43 0.24
N TYR A 74 -9.83 -13.51 -0.94
CA TYR A 74 -9.87 -12.44 -1.93
C TYR A 74 -9.77 -12.98 -3.36
N THR A 75 -10.20 -12.17 -4.32
CA THR A 75 -10.06 -12.46 -5.75
C THR A 75 -9.01 -11.54 -6.36
N ASP A 76 -8.12 -12.09 -7.19
CA ASP A 76 -7.16 -11.28 -7.95
C ASP A 76 -7.83 -10.57 -9.14
N THR A 77 -7.06 -9.73 -9.83
CA THR A 77 -7.55 -8.99 -11.00
C THR A 77 -7.84 -9.89 -12.22
N LYS A 78 -7.46 -11.18 -12.17
CA LYS A 78 -7.70 -12.18 -13.20
C LYS A 78 -8.88 -13.10 -12.86
N GLY A 79 -9.56 -12.89 -11.72
CA GLY A 79 -10.70 -13.69 -11.28
C GLY A 79 -10.33 -14.94 -10.47
N ASN A 80 -9.05 -15.16 -10.15
CA ASN A 80 -8.65 -16.30 -9.33
C ASN A 80 -8.92 -16.03 -7.85
N SER A 81 -9.54 -17.00 -7.17
CA SER A 81 -9.82 -16.93 -5.73
C SER A 81 -8.62 -17.43 -4.91
N TYR A 82 -8.32 -16.73 -3.83
CA TYR A 82 -7.27 -17.06 -2.89
C TYR A 82 -7.79 -16.97 -1.46
N GLN A 83 -7.19 -17.76 -0.57
CA GLN A 83 -7.34 -17.63 0.87
C GLN A 83 -5.94 -17.70 1.49
N LYS A 84 -5.55 -16.67 2.23
CA LYS A 84 -4.20 -16.52 2.81
C LYS A 84 -4.27 -15.85 4.17
N ASN A 85 -3.28 -16.12 5.02
CA ASN A 85 -3.16 -15.46 6.32
C ASN A 85 -3.05 -13.94 6.15
N PHE A 86 -3.81 -13.19 6.95
CA PHE A 86 -3.94 -11.75 6.83
C PHE A 86 -2.64 -11.02 7.16
N GLY A 87 -1.96 -11.36 8.26
CA GLY A 87 -0.68 -10.78 8.63
C GLY A 87 0.39 -10.93 7.54
N GLN A 88 0.46 -12.10 6.90
CA GLN A 88 1.36 -12.34 5.76
C GLN A 88 1.04 -11.46 4.55
N LEU A 89 -0.23 -11.19 4.28
CA LEU A 89 -0.63 -10.27 3.20
C LEU A 89 -0.27 -8.82 3.53
N ILE A 90 -0.36 -8.40 4.80
CA ILE A 90 0.09 -7.07 5.25
C ILE A 90 1.60 -6.92 5.05
N HIS A 91 2.40 -7.94 5.41
CA HIS A 91 3.84 -7.94 5.10
C HIS A 91 4.10 -7.83 3.61
N HIS A 92 3.38 -8.58 2.78
CA HIS A 92 3.48 -8.48 1.33
C HIS A 92 3.19 -7.06 0.84
N PHE A 93 2.14 -6.42 1.35
CA PHE A 93 1.74 -5.05 0.99
C PHE A 93 2.86 -4.03 1.24
N PHE A 94 3.43 -3.98 2.44
CA PHE A 94 4.53 -3.05 2.75
C PHE A 94 5.82 -3.40 1.99
N ASN A 95 6.12 -4.69 1.81
CA ASN A 95 7.28 -5.11 1.02
C ASN A 95 7.13 -4.72 -0.46
N HIS A 96 5.92 -4.81 -1.01
CA HIS A 96 5.61 -4.39 -2.37
C HIS A 96 5.83 -2.88 -2.58
N GLN A 97 5.52 -2.06 -1.58
CA GLN A 97 5.87 -0.63 -1.60
C GLN A 97 7.39 -0.43 -1.62
N THR A 98 8.14 -1.14 -0.78
CA THR A 98 9.62 -1.09 -0.77
C THR A 98 10.22 -1.49 -2.10
N HIS A 99 9.71 -2.54 -2.73
CA HIS A 99 10.13 -2.94 -4.07
C HIS A 99 9.96 -1.80 -5.09
N HIS A 100 8.81 -1.14 -5.13
CA HIS A 100 8.58 -0.02 -6.04
C HIS A 100 9.39 1.23 -5.71
N ARG A 101 9.64 1.55 -4.44
CA ARG A 101 10.57 2.63 -4.07
C ARG A 101 11.98 2.33 -4.57
N GLY A 102 12.42 1.06 -4.56
CA GLY A 102 13.70 0.64 -5.12
C GLY A 102 13.81 0.85 -6.64
N GLN A 103 12.71 0.69 -7.38
CA GLN A 103 12.67 1.03 -8.80
C GLN A 103 12.84 2.55 -9.01
N ALA A 104 12.14 3.35 -8.22
CA ALA A 104 12.23 4.82 -8.29
C ALA A 104 13.63 5.31 -7.90
N SER A 105 14.22 4.79 -6.82
CA SER A 105 15.56 5.19 -6.39
C SER A 105 16.61 4.86 -7.44
N THR A 106 16.49 3.71 -8.12
CA THR A 106 17.38 3.35 -9.24
C THR A 106 17.35 4.41 -10.35
N LEU A 107 16.14 4.84 -10.76
CA LEU A 107 15.99 5.86 -11.81
C LEU A 107 16.57 7.22 -11.39
N ILE A 108 16.36 7.62 -10.12
CA ILE A 108 16.90 8.88 -9.58
C ILE A 108 18.43 8.82 -9.52
N SER A 109 19.01 7.73 -9.01
CA SER A 109 20.46 7.54 -8.97
C SER A 109 21.10 7.50 -10.36
N GLN A 110 20.42 6.95 -11.37
CA GLN A 110 20.89 6.98 -12.76
C GLN A 110 20.97 8.40 -13.34
N GLN A 111 20.25 9.37 -12.76
CA GLN A 111 20.40 10.79 -13.10
C GLN A 111 21.54 11.48 -12.33
N GLY A 112 22.32 10.73 -11.55
CA GLY A 112 23.40 11.27 -10.71
C GLY A 112 22.90 12.01 -9.48
N LEU A 113 21.63 11.85 -9.11
CA LEU A 113 21.03 12.47 -7.94
C LEU A 113 21.14 11.54 -6.72
N ASP A 114 21.49 12.12 -5.57
CA ASP A 114 21.49 11.42 -4.29
C ASP A 114 20.04 11.27 -3.78
N VAL A 115 19.67 10.04 -3.43
CA VAL A 115 18.34 9.69 -2.90
C VAL A 115 18.31 9.72 -1.37
N GLY A 116 19.47 9.88 -0.72
CA GLY A 116 19.63 9.80 0.72
C GLY A 116 19.56 8.37 1.27
N VAL A 117 19.58 8.26 2.59
CA VAL A 117 19.51 6.98 3.30
C VAL A 117 18.10 6.40 3.20
N THR A 118 18.01 5.15 2.76
CA THR A 118 16.73 4.41 2.63
C THR A 118 16.71 3.08 3.37
N ASP A 119 17.81 2.74 4.06
CA ASP A 119 17.90 1.54 4.90
C ASP A 119 16.99 1.71 6.12
N LEU A 120 16.20 0.67 6.41
CA LEU A 120 15.33 0.64 7.58
C LEU A 120 16.15 0.71 8.87
N LEU A 121 17.33 0.09 8.91
CA LEU A 121 18.17 0.07 10.11
C LEU A 121 18.56 1.47 10.57
N GLU A 122 18.89 2.35 9.63
CA GLU A 122 19.33 3.73 9.90
C GLU A 122 18.21 4.66 10.36
N ILE A 123 16.94 4.27 10.16
CA ILE A 123 15.76 5.07 10.56
C ILE A 123 15.08 4.55 11.83
N LEU A 124 15.50 3.40 12.36
CA LEU A 124 14.98 2.89 13.63
C LEU A 124 15.55 3.71 14.80
N PRO A 125 14.74 4.02 15.83
CA PRO A 125 15.23 4.72 17.01
C PRO A 125 16.17 3.83 17.82
N GLU A 126 17.21 4.44 18.40
CA GLU A 126 18.05 3.81 19.42
C GLU A 126 17.22 3.42 20.66
N GLN A 127 17.60 2.33 21.32
CA GLN A 127 16.95 1.82 22.54
C GLN A 127 17.64 2.30 23.82
#